data_AF-A0A1F6FMW3-F1
#
_entry.id   AF-A0A1F6FMW3-F1
#
_cell.length_a   1.000
_cell.length_b   1.000
_cell.length_c   1.000
_cell.angle_alpha   90.00
_cell.angle_beta   90.00
_cell.angle_gamma   90.00
#
_symmetry.space_group_name_H-M   'P 1'
#
loop_
_entity.id
_entity.type
_entity.pdbx_description
1 polymer ?
#
loop_
_entity_poly.entity_id
_entity_poly.type
_entity_poly.pdbx_seq_one_letter_code
_entity_poly.pdbx_strand_id
1 'polypeptide(L)'
;MTNLQEQLKNIGRTFDSKIQERIWENLKYQIGNYEKSRLVAENMSGFRLSFKAAKLAWQPVGAFALAVVLFLGGSGLLVMAAQNSAAGDKLFVVKRAIERSRSIVTADSAYKVELASAFLDNRVNEFQKVLVEETQLVAAGEQKNSKKVSLAVDEVKKQLEEVNEKLSELKSADAKYSQKTAVTALVLNEKINTYKQELKQAKTKVVDLEVSNKLDEALATAEEINTDVLTVIVEKHQQGEIELAQGELSGKLEEHLAEIEEKVAKAEEAIAAKYNVDGQELKAKADEAKEKIVLAKKAIEENEFSLVLTLSKDSNDILKMLYGEIDKVVEVKADQPITEENKSDGEVQGETTTTLPMLIKSDTLENTTTSEELNAQAVEQVDEPVRGFEVGIQ
;
A
#
# COMPACT_ATOMS: atom_id res chain seq x y z
N MET A 1 -28.33 11.85 -32.04
CA MET A 1 -27.40 11.02 -31.25
C MET A 1 -28.21 10.24 -30.23
N THR A 2 -28.47 8.95 -30.45
CA THR A 2 -29.48 8.21 -29.64
C THR A 2 -29.26 6.69 -29.52
N ASN A 3 -28.50 6.04 -30.40
CA ASN A 3 -28.40 4.57 -30.45
C ASN A 3 -27.23 3.97 -29.62
N LEU A 4 -26.37 4.81 -29.01
CA LEU A 4 -25.18 4.31 -28.30
C LEU A 4 -25.51 3.71 -26.92
N GLN A 5 -26.50 4.27 -26.22
CA GLN A 5 -26.89 3.81 -24.88
C GLN A 5 -27.61 2.44 -24.89
N GLU A 6 -28.40 2.13 -25.91
CA GLU A 6 -29.05 0.81 -26.04
C GLU A 6 -28.02 -0.30 -26.34
N GLN A 7 -27.02 -0.02 -27.18
CA GLN A 7 -25.97 -0.98 -27.50
C GLN A 7 -25.14 -1.33 -26.25
N LEU A 8 -24.78 -0.33 -25.43
CA LEU A 8 -24.09 -0.55 -24.16
C LEU A 8 -24.94 -1.31 -23.12
N LYS A 9 -26.28 -1.17 -23.17
CA LYS A 9 -27.21 -1.84 -22.25
C LYS A 9 -27.31 -3.36 -22.48
N ASN A 10 -27.09 -3.82 -23.72
CA ASN A 10 -27.17 -5.25 -24.06
C ASN A 10 -25.86 -6.04 -23.84
N ILE A 11 -24.70 -5.38 -23.82
CA ILE A 11 -23.41 -6.05 -23.57
C ILE A 11 -23.30 -6.54 -22.11
N GLY A 12 -23.91 -5.83 -21.16
CA GLY A 12 -23.78 -6.08 -19.72
C GLY A 12 -24.56 -7.27 -19.14
N ARG A 13 -24.87 -8.33 -19.90
CA ARG A 13 -25.77 -9.41 -19.44
C ARG A 13 -25.34 -10.87 -19.59
N THR A 14 -24.23 -11.19 -20.28
CA THR A 14 -23.80 -12.60 -20.46
C THR A 14 -22.29 -12.81 -20.44
N PHE A 15 -21.69 -12.71 -19.24
CA PHE A 15 -20.42 -13.37 -18.93
C PHE A 15 -20.65 -14.38 -17.80
N ASP A 16 -21.13 -15.56 -18.18
CA ASP A 16 -21.35 -16.72 -17.30
C ASP A 16 -19.99 -17.31 -16.84
N SER A 17 -19.94 -17.87 -15.63
CA SER A 17 -18.70 -18.45 -15.07
C SER A 17 -18.15 -19.59 -15.93
N LYS A 18 -19.04 -20.36 -16.56
CA LYS A 18 -18.70 -21.43 -17.53
C LYS A 18 -18.01 -20.93 -18.80
N ILE A 19 -18.09 -19.63 -19.10
CA ILE A 19 -17.35 -18.98 -20.19
C ILE A 19 -15.93 -18.64 -19.71
N GLN A 20 -15.79 -18.10 -18.50
CA GLN A 20 -14.47 -17.82 -17.90
C GLN A 20 -13.64 -19.09 -17.71
N GLU A 21 -14.24 -20.15 -17.15
CA GLU A 21 -13.59 -21.45 -16.93
C GLU A 21 -13.10 -22.07 -18.25
N ARG A 22 -13.91 -22.00 -19.31
CA ARG A 22 -13.55 -22.46 -20.67
C ARG A 22 -12.44 -21.61 -21.32
N ILE A 23 -12.37 -20.32 -21.01
CA ILE A 23 -11.25 -19.46 -21.44
C ILE A 23 -9.97 -19.87 -20.70
N TRP A 24 -10.02 -20.12 -19.39
CA TRP A 24 -8.87 -20.53 -18.59
C TRP A 24 -8.26 -21.88 -19.02
N GLU A 25 -9.08 -22.91 -19.24
CA GLU A 25 -8.56 -24.21 -19.72
C GLU A 25 -7.94 -24.12 -21.12
N ASN A 26 -8.52 -23.31 -22.01
CA ASN A 26 -7.96 -23.08 -23.34
C ASN A 26 -6.65 -22.27 -23.27
N LEU A 27 -6.50 -21.36 -22.29
CA LEU A 27 -5.25 -20.66 -22.02
C LEU A 27 -4.14 -21.62 -21.58
N LYS A 28 -4.43 -22.50 -20.60
CA LYS A 28 -3.49 -23.54 -20.14
C LYS A 28 -3.01 -24.42 -21.29
N TYR A 29 -3.95 -24.90 -22.12
CA TYR A 29 -3.66 -25.74 -23.28
C TYR A 29 -2.73 -25.06 -24.30
N GLN A 30 -2.90 -23.76 -24.55
CA GLN A 30 -2.06 -23.03 -25.51
C GLN A 30 -0.68 -22.69 -24.94
N ILE A 31 -0.57 -22.36 -23.65
CA ILE A 31 0.73 -22.16 -22.98
C ILE A 31 1.58 -23.44 -23.06
N GLY A 32 1.02 -24.61 -22.74
CA GLY A 32 1.72 -25.89 -22.82
C GLY A 32 2.13 -26.35 -24.24
N ASN A 33 1.60 -25.72 -25.30
CA ASN A 33 2.07 -25.92 -26.67
C ASN A 33 3.13 -24.89 -27.11
N TYR A 34 3.23 -23.74 -26.44
CA TYR A 34 4.13 -22.66 -26.84
C TYR A 34 5.62 -23.05 -26.71
N GLU A 35 5.95 -23.88 -25.71
CA GLU A 35 7.29 -24.44 -25.53
C GLU A 35 7.75 -25.28 -26.73
N LYS A 36 6.84 -26.03 -27.37
CA LYS A 36 7.16 -26.85 -28.56
C LYS A 36 7.44 -26.01 -29.80
N SER A 37 6.77 -24.86 -29.96
CA SER A 37 7.00 -23.94 -31.08
C SER A 37 8.36 -23.21 -31.02
N ARG A 38 9.00 -23.12 -29.85
CA ARG A 38 10.30 -22.42 -29.68
C ARG A 38 11.42 -23.01 -30.54
N LEU A 39 11.35 -24.29 -30.88
CA LEU A 39 12.33 -25.00 -31.74
C LEU A 39 12.20 -24.69 -33.24
N VAL A 40 11.21 -23.90 -33.67
CA VAL A 40 10.97 -23.58 -35.10
C VAL A 40 11.34 -22.13 -35.45
N ALA A 41 11.63 -21.29 -34.45
CA ALA A 41 11.76 -19.84 -34.61
C ALA A 41 13.12 -19.34 -35.13
N GLU A 42 14.12 -20.21 -35.30
CA GLU A 42 15.52 -19.80 -35.53
C GLU A 42 15.89 -19.50 -37.00
N ASN A 43 14.98 -19.69 -37.97
CA ASN A 43 15.35 -19.65 -39.40
C ASN A 43 14.33 -18.93 -40.32
N MET A 44 13.87 -17.72 -39.95
CA MET A 44 13.09 -16.85 -40.85
C MET A 44 13.48 -15.37 -40.75
N SER A 45 14.59 -15.01 -41.39
CA SER A 45 14.88 -13.61 -41.75
C SER A 45 14.09 -13.22 -43.02
N GLY A 46 13.58 -11.99 -43.06
CA GLY A 46 12.91 -11.41 -44.24
C GLY A 46 11.38 -11.41 -44.21
N PHE A 47 10.79 -10.51 -43.42
CA PHE A 47 9.34 -10.30 -43.37
C PHE A 47 8.81 -9.62 -44.64
N ARG A 48 8.50 -10.42 -45.69
CA ARG A 48 7.63 -10.02 -46.80
C ARG A 48 6.30 -10.73 -46.69
N LEU A 49 5.26 -9.95 -46.36
CA LEU A 49 3.88 -10.40 -46.12
C LEU A 49 3.32 -11.12 -47.35
N SER A 50 3.46 -12.44 -47.36
CA SER A 50 3.06 -13.29 -48.48
C SER A 50 1.59 -13.67 -48.34
N PHE A 51 0.81 -13.54 -49.43
CA PHE A 51 -0.65 -13.75 -49.45
C PHE A 51 -1.14 -15.13 -48.96
N LYS A 52 -0.25 -16.10 -48.72
CA LYS A 52 -0.56 -17.36 -48.03
C LYS A 52 -0.98 -17.16 -46.55
N ALA A 53 -0.53 -16.10 -45.88
CA ALA A 53 -0.91 -15.79 -44.50
C ALA A 53 -2.43 -15.61 -44.32
N ALA A 54 -3.13 -15.08 -45.32
CA ALA A 54 -4.59 -14.95 -45.32
C ALA A 54 -5.33 -16.31 -45.19
N LYS A 55 -4.69 -17.43 -45.56
CA LYS A 55 -5.28 -18.77 -45.42
C LYS A 55 -5.12 -19.34 -43.99
N LEU A 56 -4.18 -18.82 -43.20
CA LEU A 56 -4.02 -19.17 -41.79
C LEU A 56 -5.10 -18.51 -40.93
N ALA A 57 -5.45 -17.26 -41.24
CA ALA A 57 -6.55 -16.52 -40.59
C ALA A 57 -7.93 -17.18 -40.74
N TRP A 58 -8.08 -18.15 -41.64
CA TRP A 58 -9.32 -18.90 -41.84
C TRP A 58 -9.43 -20.19 -40.99
N GLN A 59 -8.36 -20.58 -40.29
CA GLN A 59 -8.45 -21.59 -39.22
C GLN A 59 -8.95 -20.92 -37.93
N PRO A 60 -9.70 -21.61 -37.04
CA PRO A 60 -10.24 -20.98 -35.83
C PRO A 60 -9.14 -20.42 -34.91
N VAL A 61 -7.95 -21.02 -34.89
CA VAL A 61 -6.78 -20.50 -34.16
C VAL A 61 -6.26 -19.19 -34.78
N GLY A 62 -6.19 -19.10 -36.11
CA GLY A 62 -5.77 -17.88 -36.81
C GLY A 62 -6.80 -16.77 -36.70
N ALA A 63 -8.09 -17.10 -36.77
CA ALA A 63 -9.18 -16.17 -36.52
C ALA A 63 -9.18 -15.66 -35.07
N PHE A 64 -8.91 -16.53 -34.09
CA PHE A 64 -8.79 -16.14 -32.69
C PHE A 64 -7.53 -15.29 -32.43
N ALA A 65 -6.38 -15.65 -33.00
CA ALA A 65 -5.16 -14.86 -32.89
C ALA A 65 -5.32 -13.48 -33.55
N LEU A 66 -5.95 -13.40 -34.72
CA LEU A 66 -6.26 -12.13 -35.37
C LEU A 66 -7.29 -11.34 -34.56
N ALA A 67 -8.30 -11.99 -33.97
CA ALA A 67 -9.25 -11.33 -33.08
C ALA A 67 -8.58 -10.81 -31.80
N VAL A 68 -7.66 -11.55 -31.18
CA VAL A 68 -6.86 -11.08 -30.04
C VAL A 68 -5.99 -9.90 -30.44
N VAL A 69 -5.33 -9.93 -31.60
CA VAL A 69 -4.55 -8.79 -32.12
C VAL A 69 -5.45 -7.60 -32.49
N LEU A 70 -6.69 -7.80 -32.92
CA LEU A 70 -7.65 -6.74 -33.23
C LEU A 70 -8.39 -6.21 -31.98
N PHE A 71 -8.56 -6.99 -30.91
CA PHE A 71 -9.11 -6.51 -29.64
C PHE A 71 -8.04 -5.83 -28.77
N LEU A 72 -6.79 -6.31 -28.81
CA LEU A 72 -5.66 -5.69 -28.11
C LEU A 72 -4.99 -4.56 -28.90
N GLY A 73 -5.11 -4.54 -30.24
CA GLY A 73 -4.47 -3.56 -31.11
C GLY A 73 -5.42 -2.66 -31.92
N GLY A 74 -6.71 -3.01 -32.04
CA GLY A 74 -7.69 -2.29 -32.88
C GLY A 74 -8.15 -0.94 -32.31
N SER A 75 -7.83 -0.62 -31.06
CA SER A 75 -7.74 0.77 -30.63
C SER A 75 -6.72 0.93 -29.51
N GLY A 76 -5.72 1.79 -29.73
CA GLY A 76 -4.81 2.22 -28.65
C GLY A 76 -5.57 2.85 -27.48
N LEU A 77 -6.73 3.46 -27.76
CA LEU A 77 -7.64 4.03 -26.76
C LEU A 77 -8.12 3.00 -25.71
N LEU A 78 -8.45 1.76 -26.08
CA LEU A 78 -8.85 0.75 -25.08
C LEU A 78 -7.67 0.32 -24.19
N VAL A 79 -6.47 0.19 -24.76
CA VAL A 79 -5.26 -0.15 -23.99
C VAL A 79 -4.86 1.01 -23.08
N MET A 80 -4.90 2.25 -23.56
CA MET A 80 -4.65 3.46 -22.76
C MET A 80 -5.69 3.65 -21.67
N ALA A 81 -6.98 3.43 -21.96
CA ALA A 81 -8.05 3.52 -20.96
C ALA A 81 -7.92 2.41 -19.90
N ALA A 82 -7.53 1.19 -20.27
CA ALA A 82 -7.19 0.15 -19.30
C ALA A 82 -5.96 0.54 -18.45
N GLN A 83 -4.90 1.05 -19.06
CA GLN A 83 -3.69 1.51 -18.37
C GLN A 83 -3.94 2.67 -17.39
N ASN A 84 -4.97 3.49 -17.61
CA ASN A 84 -5.37 4.60 -16.73
C ASN A 84 -6.52 4.26 -15.75
N SER A 85 -7.06 3.04 -15.83
CA SER A 85 -8.17 2.57 -14.98
C SER A 85 -7.67 2.05 -13.63
N ALA A 86 -8.40 2.37 -12.57
CA ALA A 86 -8.09 2.03 -11.19
C ALA A 86 -8.88 0.82 -10.67
N ALA A 87 -8.56 0.32 -9.48
CA ALA A 87 -9.34 -0.73 -8.83
C ALA A 87 -10.83 -0.33 -8.72
N GLY A 88 -11.72 -1.25 -9.12
CA GLY A 88 -13.16 -1.00 -9.25
C GLY A 88 -13.62 -0.56 -10.66
N ASP A 89 -12.72 -0.09 -11.53
CA ASP A 89 -13.07 0.28 -12.91
C ASP A 89 -13.24 -0.95 -13.82
N LYS A 90 -14.14 -0.84 -14.80
CA LYS A 90 -14.48 -1.94 -15.72
C LYS A 90 -13.31 -2.46 -16.56
N LEU A 91 -12.32 -1.61 -16.86
CA LEU A 91 -11.14 -1.97 -17.64
C LEU A 91 -9.95 -2.45 -16.78
N PHE A 92 -10.09 -2.42 -15.45
CA PHE A 92 -9.02 -2.84 -14.54
C PHE A 92 -8.63 -4.31 -14.73
N VAL A 93 -9.62 -5.17 -15.01
CA VAL A 93 -9.41 -6.58 -15.36
C VAL A 93 -8.55 -6.74 -16.61
N VAL A 94 -8.66 -5.81 -17.57
CA VAL A 94 -7.83 -5.79 -18.79
C VAL A 94 -6.40 -5.32 -18.46
N LYS A 95 -6.23 -4.34 -17.55
CA LYS A 95 -4.91 -3.92 -17.05
C LYS A 95 -4.19 -5.09 -16.39
N ARG A 96 -4.81 -5.75 -15.39
CA ARG A 96 -4.26 -6.95 -14.71
C ARG A 96 -3.96 -8.09 -15.68
N ALA A 97 -4.77 -8.29 -16.73
CA ALA A 97 -4.49 -9.30 -17.75
C ALA A 97 -3.20 -8.99 -18.53
N ILE A 98 -3.02 -7.75 -18.98
CA ILE A 98 -1.81 -7.30 -19.70
C ILE A 98 -0.57 -7.38 -18.79
N GLU A 99 -0.69 -6.93 -17.54
CA GLU A 99 0.37 -6.99 -16.52
C GLU A 99 0.80 -8.45 -16.25
N ARG A 100 -0.17 -9.33 -16.00
CA ARG A 100 0.09 -10.77 -15.80
C ARG A 100 0.68 -11.44 -17.03
N SER A 101 0.26 -11.08 -18.25
CA SER A 101 0.89 -11.58 -19.48
C SER A 101 2.35 -11.17 -19.59
N ARG A 102 2.72 -9.93 -19.25
CA ARG A 102 4.12 -9.47 -19.22
C ARG A 102 4.96 -10.23 -18.19
N SER A 103 4.41 -10.50 -17.01
CA SER A 103 5.06 -11.32 -15.98
C SER A 103 5.29 -12.76 -16.44
N ILE A 104 4.30 -13.40 -17.08
CA ILE A 104 4.42 -14.79 -17.57
C ILE A 104 5.48 -14.95 -18.67
N VAL A 105 5.64 -13.98 -19.57
CA VAL A 105 6.67 -14.04 -20.63
C VAL A 105 8.07 -13.64 -20.15
N THR A 106 8.21 -13.21 -18.89
CA THR A 106 9.49 -12.82 -18.29
C THR A 106 10.19 -14.05 -17.69
N ALA A 107 11.31 -14.46 -18.30
CA ALA A 107 12.11 -15.59 -17.84
C ALA A 107 13.14 -15.23 -16.75
N ASP A 108 13.66 -14.00 -16.77
CA ASP A 108 14.71 -13.50 -15.85
C ASP A 108 14.09 -13.11 -14.49
N SER A 109 14.55 -13.74 -13.40
CA SER A 109 13.99 -13.55 -12.05
C SER A 109 14.15 -12.13 -11.51
N ALA A 110 15.29 -11.48 -11.78
CA ALA A 110 15.51 -10.09 -11.37
C ALA A 110 14.57 -9.15 -12.15
N TYR A 111 14.36 -9.41 -13.45
CA TYR A 111 13.40 -8.65 -14.26
C TYR A 111 11.94 -8.90 -13.82
N LYS A 112 11.60 -10.08 -13.27
CA LYS A 112 10.29 -10.29 -12.62
C LYS A 112 10.11 -9.37 -11.41
N VAL A 113 11.14 -9.19 -10.59
CA VAL A 113 11.10 -8.29 -9.41
C VAL A 113 11.01 -6.83 -9.85
N GLU A 114 11.82 -6.41 -10.81
CA GLU A 114 11.73 -5.07 -11.42
C GLU A 114 10.32 -4.79 -11.98
N LEU A 115 9.73 -5.77 -12.67
CA LEU A 115 8.40 -5.67 -13.26
C LEU A 115 7.26 -5.69 -12.22
N ALA A 116 7.34 -6.54 -11.20
CA ALA A 116 6.37 -6.56 -10.09
C ALA A 116 6.44 -5.25 -9.28
N SER A 117 7.65 -4.72 -9.06
CA SER A 117 7.89 -3.40 -8.50
C SER A 117 7.29 -2.28 -9.37
N ALA A 118 7.42 -2.36 -10.69
CA ALA A 118 6.77 -1.42 -11.61
C ALA A 118 5.23 -1.55 -11.63
N PHE A 119 4.67 -2.72 -11.34
CA PHE A 119 3.23 -2.86 -11.13
C PHE A 119 2.78 -2.30 -9.78
N LEU A 120 3.57 -2.48 -8.72
CA LEU A 120 3.33 -1.86 -7.40
C LEU A 120 3.29 -0.33 -7.49
N ASP A 121 4.23 0.25 -8.23
CA ASP A 121 4.27 1.67 -8.58
C ASP A 121 2.92 2.15 -9.18
N ASN A 122 2.37 1.39 -10.14
CA ASN A 122 1.06 1.66 -10.70
C ASN A 122 -0.07 1.53 -9.67
N ARG A 123 0.00 0.58 -8.72
CA ARG A 123 -1.02 0.43 -7.66
C ARG A 123 -1.03 1.64 -6.74
N VAL A 124 0.14 2.07 -6.25
CA VAL A 124 0.22 3.17 -5.28
C VAL A 124 -0.20 4.48 -5.93
N ASN A 125 0.23 4.76 -7.17
CA ASN A 125 -0.24 5.91 -7.95
C ASN A 125 -1.76 5.90 -8.19
N GLU A 126 -2.35 4.75 -8.54
CA GLU A 126 -3.81 4.62 -8.70
C GLU A 126 -4.57 4.79 -7.38
N PHE A 127 -4.05 4.25 -6.27
CA PHE A 127 -4.62 4.44 -4.95
C PHE A 127 -4.58 5.92 -4.51
N GLN A 128 -3.44 6.60 -4.69
CA GLN A 128 -3.33 8.04 -4.45
C GLN A 128 -4.34 8.83 -5.28
N LYS A 129 -4.45 8.53 -6.59
CA LYS A 129 -5.43 9.15 -7.50
C LYS A 129 -6.86 8.94 -7.00
N VAL A 130 -7.24 7.71 -6.65
CA VAL A 130 -8.57 7.39 -6.10
C VAL A 130 -8.83 8.14 -4.79
N LEU A 131 -7.83 8.20 -3.90
CA LEU A 131 -7.96 8.94 -2.64
C LEU A 131 -8.19 10.45 -2.90
N VAL A 132 -7.48 11.05 -3.86
CA VAL A 132 -7.68 12.45 -4.26
C VAL A 132 -9.05 12.69 -4.92
N GLU A 133 -9.47 11.81 -5.84
CA GLU A 133 -10.81 11.86 -6.46
C GLU A 133 -11.91 11.85 -5.38
N GLU A 134 -11.88 10.87 -4.47
CA GLU A 134 -12.87 10.71 -3.40
C GLU A 134 -12.84 11.87 -2.38
N THR A 135 -11.67 12.46 -2.11
CA THR A 135 -11.56 13.68 -1.27
C THR A 135 -12.18 14.90 -1.95
N GLN A 136 -12.03 15.06 -3.27
CA GLN A 136 -12.65 16.16 -4.02
C GLN A 136 -14.17 16.00 -4.10
N LEU A 137 -14.68 14.78 -4.29
CA LEU A 137 -16.11 14.49 -4.27
C LEU A 137 -16.75 14.83 -2.92
N VAL A 138 -16.11 14.46 -1.80
CA VAL A 138 -16.58 14.84 -0.45
C VAL A 138 -16.57 16.36 -0.25
N ALA A 139 -15.54 17.07 -0.74
CA ALA A 139 -15.49 18.53 -0.68
C ALA A 139 -16.57 19.21 -1.54
N ALA A 140 -17.06 18.54 -2.60
CA ALA A 140 -18.20 18.98 -3.41
C ALA A 140 -19.57 18.61 -2.80
N GLY A 141 -19.60 17.90 -1.66
CA GLY A 141 -20.83 17.43 -1.00
C GLY A 141 -21.39 16.12 -1.55
N GLU A 142 -20.64 15.40 -2.39
CA GLU A 142 -21.01 14.06 -2.86
C GLU A 142 -20.63 12.97 -1.84
N GLN A 143 -21.33 11.83 -1.87
CA GLN A 143 -21.10 10.74 -0.92
C GLN A 143 -19.80 10.00 -1.23
N LYS A 144 -18.88 9.95 -0.26
CA LYS A 144 -17.63 9.18 -0.34
C LYS A 144 -17.90 7.71 -0.68
N ASN A 145 -17.26 7.20 -1.73
CA ASN A 145 -17.25 5.79 -2.08
C ASN A 145 -16.03 5.12 -1.45
N SER A 146 -16.05 4.93 -0.12
CA SER A 146 -14.96 4.27 0.61
C SER A 146 -14.63 2.89 0.07
N LYS A 147 -15.58 2.20 -0.55
CA LYS A 147 -15.37 0.92 -1.25
C LYS A 147 -14.41 1.03 -2.45
N LYS A 148 -14.37 2.14 -3.20
CA LYS A 148 -13.37 2.34 -4.27
C LYS A 148 -11.97 2.47 -3.68
N VAL A 149 -11.84 3.21 -2.57
CA VAL A 149 -10.58 3.35 -1.83
C VAL A 149 -10.12 2.02 -1.24
N SER A 150 -11.02 1.28 -0.59
CA SER A 150 -10.78 -0.04 0.00
C SER A 150 -10.26 -1.04 -1.04
N LEU A 151 -10.91 -1.14 -2.21
CA LEU A 151 -10.46 -1.97 -3.33
C LEU A 151 -9.08 -1.55 -3.90
N ALA A 152 -8.74 -0.27 -3.85
CA ALA A 152 -7.43 0.21 -4.29
C ALA A 152 -6.32 -0.16 -3.29
N VAL A 153 -6.59 -0.11 -1.98
CA VAL A 153 -5.64 -0.57 -0.94
C VAL A 153 -5.47 -2.09 -0.98
N ASP A 154 -6.55 -2.86 -1.14
CA ASP A 154 -6.50 -4.33 -1.32
C ASP A 154 -5.53 -4.74 -2.43
N GLU A 155 -5.58 -4.01 -3.56
CA GLU A 155 -4.78 -4.29 -4.74
C GLU A 155 -3.33 -3.75 -4.64
N VAL A 156 -3.06 -2.74 -3.78
CA VAL A 156 -1.70 -2.38 -3.35
C VAL A 156 -1.11 -3.51 -2.50
N LYS A 157 -1.82 -3.96 -1.45
CA LYS A 157 -1.37 -5.05 -0.56
C LYS A 157 -1.05 -6.32 -1.35
N LYS A 158 -1.98 -6.75 -2.21
CA LYS A 158 -1.79 -7.90 -3.10
C LYS A 158 -0.59 -7.76 -4.06
N GLN A 159 -0.24 -6.55 -4.47
CA GLN A 159 0.94 -6.34 -5.32
C GLN A 159 2.25 -6.31 -4.51
N LEU A 160 2.21 -5.90 -3.23
CA LEU A 160 3.31 -6.11 -2.29
C LEU A 160 3.53 -7.62 -2.07
N GLU A 161 2.47 -8.40 -1.85
CA GLU A 161 2.53 -9.88 -1.76
C GLU A 161 3.15 -10.50 -3.03
N GLU A 162 2.69 -10.11 -4.23
CA GLU A 162 3.28 -10.53 -5.52
C GLU A 162 4.76 -10.09 -5.66
N VAL A 163 5.17 -8.94 -5.10
CA VAL A 163 6.58 -8.51 -5.06
C VAL A 163 7.41 -9.39 -4.13
N ASN A 164 6.91 -9.74 -2.94
CA ASN A 164 7.64 -10.61 -2.01
C ASN A 164 7.80 -12.04 -2.57
N GLU A 165 6.78 -12.55 -3.26
CA GLU A 165 6.83 -13.82 -3.98
C GLU A 165 7.99 -13.83 -5.01
N LYS A 166 8.15 -12.75 -5.80
CA LYS A 166 9.23 -12.67 -6.80
C LYS A 166 10.59 -12.36 -6.19
N LEU A 167 10.65 -11.64 -5.08
CA LEU A 167 11.89 -11.50 -4.30
C LEU A 167 12.35 -12.87 -3.78
N SER A 168 11.42 -13.70 -3.29
CA SER A 168 11.71 -15.06 -2.83
C SER A 168 12.15 -15.99 -3.97
N GLU A 169 11.52 -15.90 -5.15
CA GLU A 169 12.04 -16.54 -6.38
C GLU A 169 13.48 -16.09 -6.70
N LEU A 170 13.78 -14.80 -6.53
CA LEU A 170 15.09 -14.22 -6.83
C LEU A 170 16.18 -14.65 -5.81
N LYS A 171 15.86 -14.71 -4.52
CA LYS A 171 16.74 -15.29 -3.47
C LYS A 171 17.12 -16.75 -3.79
N SER A 172 16.20 -17.48 -4.41
CA SER A 172 16.36 -18.89 -4.78
C SER A 172 17.02 -19.11 -6.16
N ALA A 173 17.40 -18.04 -6.86
CA ALA A 173 17.89 -18.11 -8.24
C ALA A 173 19.40 -18.40 -8.32
N ASP A 174 19.83 -18.91 -9.47
CA ASP A 174 21.20 -19.34 -9.75
C ASP A 174 22.23 -18.21 -9.53
N ALA A 175 23.29 -18.49 -8.77
CA ALA A 175 24.32 -17.55 -8.33
C ALA A 175 25.03 -16.82 -9.49
N LYS A 176 24.91 -17.34 -10.72
CA LYS A 176 25.29 -16.66 -11.95
C LYS A 176 24.72 -15.24 -12.11
N TYR A 177 23.62 -14.89 -11.44
CA TYR A 177 23.00 -13.56 -11.49
C TYR A 177 23.20 -12.70 -10.23
N SER A 178 24.04 -13.15 -9.29
CA SER A 178 24.40 -12.52 -8.02
C SER A 178 24.45 -10.98 -8.01
N GLN A 179 25.30 -10.36 -8.84
CA GLN A 179 25.44 -8.89 -8.90
C GLN A 179 24.15 -8.20 -9.37
N LYS A 180 23.40 -8.81 -10.30
CA LYS A 180 22.10 -8.29 -10.73
C LYS A 180 21.08 -8.38 -9.60
N THR A 181 21.01 -9.51 -8.89
CA THR A 181 20.17 -9.67 -7.69
C THR A 181 20.41 -8.56 -6.67
N ALA A 182 21.68 -8.23 -6.41
CA ALA A 182 22.07 -7.20 -5.45
C ALA A 182 21.67 -5.78 -5.90
N VAL A 183 21.86 -5.44 -7.19
CA VAL A 183 21.39 -4.17 -7.77
C VAL A 183 19.85 -4.08 -7.75
N THR A 184 19.15 -5.16 -8.08
CA THR A 184 17.68 -5.22 -8.00
C THR A 184 17.19 -5.06 -6.57
N ALA A 185 17.87 -5.63 -5.57
CA ALA A 185 17.55 -5.44 -4.16
C ALA A 185 17.73 -3.98 -3.72
N LEU A 186 18.85 -3.33 -4.08
CA LEU A 186 19.07 -1.89 -3.82
C LEU A 186 17.97 -1.01 -4.42
N VAL A 187 17.62 -1.21 -5.69
CA VAL A 187 16.53 -0.45 -6.34
C VAL A 187 15.17 -0.73 -5.70
N LEU A 188 14.94 -1.94 -5.18
CA LEU A 188 13.70 -2.28 -4.49
C LEU A 188 13.63 -1.63 -3.08
N ASN A 189 14.75 -1.51 -2.36
CA ASN A 189 14.82 -0.85 -1.05
C ASN A 189 14.29 0.59 -1.11
N GLU A 190 14.88 1.42 -1.99
CA GLU A 190 14.52 2.84 -2.12
C GLU A 190 13.03 3.01 -2.51
N LYS A 191 12.51 2.11 -3.34
CA LYS A 191 11.11 2.09 -3.74
C LYS A 191 10.18 1.66 -2.61
N ILE A 192 10.53 0.62 -1.84
CA ILE A 192 9.72 0.17 -0.70
C ILE A 192 9.72 1.23 0.41
N ASN A 193 10.85 1.91 0.67
CA ASN A 193 10.89 3.11 1.52
C ASN A 193 9.96 4.20 0.99
N THR A 194 10.01 4.52 -0.31
CA THR A 194 9.10 5.48 -0.95
C THR A 194 7.63 5.09 -0.74
N TYR A 195 7.24 3.86 -1.09
CA TYR A 195 5.85 3.40 -0.96
C TYR A 195 5.38 3.36 0.50
N LYS A 196 6.23 3.01 1.48
CA LYS A 196 5.90 3.14 2.92
C LYS A 196 5.57 4.59 3.27
N GLN A 197 6.38 5.55 2.85
CA GLN A 197 6.13 6.97 3.13
C GLN A 197 4.84 7.48 2.46
N GLU A 198 4.58 7.06 1.22
CA GLU A 198 3.34 7.40 0.50
C GLU A 198 2.09 6.80 1.18
N LEU A 199 2.17 5.55 1.66
CA LEU A 199 1.09 4.90 2.40
C LEU A 199 0.88 5.51 3.80
N LYS A 200 1.97 5.85 4.53
CA LYS A 200 1.91 6.64 5.78
C LYS A 200 1.21 7.98 5.54
N GLN A 201 1.58 8.71 4.50
CA GLN A 201 0.95 10.00 4.11
C GLN A 201 -0.48 9.86 3.58
N ALA A 202 -0.86 8.72 3.02
CA ALA A 202 -2.22 8.45 2.58
C ALA A 202 -3.12 8.14 3.79
N LYS A 203 -2.61 7.39 4.78
CA LYS A 203 -3.35 7.05 6.01
C LYS A 203 -3.81 8.29 6.78
N THR A 204 -3.00 9.34 6.86
CA THR A 204 -3.40 10.61 7.54
C THR A 204 -4.58 11.32 6.87
N LYS A 205 -4.93 10.95 5.63
CA LYS A 205 -6.07 11.49 4.85
C LYS A 205 -7.29 10.56 4.88
N VAL A 206 -7.18 9.39 5.53
CA VAL A 206 -8.22 8.36 5.61
C VAL A 206 -8.91 8.41 6.97
N VAL A 207 -10.16 8.85 6.97
CA VAL A 207 -11.08 8.85 8.14
C VAL A 207 -11.86 7.53 8.26
N ASP A 208 -11.80 6.67 7.23
CA ASP A 208 -12.54 5.40 7.19
C ASP A 208 -11.71 4.30 7.87
N LEU A 209 -12.28 3.65 8.90
CA LEU A 209 -11.56 2.69 9.74
C LEU A 209 -11.21 1.38 8.99
N GLU A 210 -12.07 0.91 8.08
CA GLU A 210 -11.77 -0.28 7.27
C GLU A 210 -10.55 0.00 6.36
N VAL A 211 -10.57 1.15 5.68
CA VAL A 211 -9.47 1.57 4.80
C VAL A 211 -8.20 1.87 5.60
N SER A 212 -8.32 2.43 6.82
CA SER A 212 -7.18 2.66 7.73
C SER A 212 -6.50 1.34 8.12
N ASN A 213 -7.27 0.33 8.53
CA ASN A 213 -6.73 -0.96 8.94
C ASN A 213 -6.07 -1.68 7.75
N LYS A 214 -6.68 -1.63 6.56
CA LYS A 214 -6.07 -2.15 5.33
C LYS A 214 -4.77 -1.46 4.95
N LEU A 215 -4.62 -0.16 5.28
CA LEU A 215 -3.36 0.56 5.10
C LEU A 215 -2.29 0.12 6.12
N ASP A 216 -2.66 -0.21 7.35
CA ASP A 216 -1.72 -0.82 8.31
C ASP A 216 -1.27 -2.22 7.86
N GLU A 217 -2.17 -3.04 7.31
CA GLU A 217 -1.81 -4.34 6.71
C GLU A 217 -0.86 -4.18 5.51
N ALA A 218 -1.11 -3.19 4.64
CA ALA A 218 -0.23 -2.87 3.52
C ALA A 218 1.15 -2.35 3.98
N LEU A 219 1.19 -1.47 5.00
CA LEU A 219 2.43 -0.98 5.60
C LEU A 219 3.24 -2.11 6.24
N ALA A 220 2.60 -2.99 7.01
CA ALA A 220 3.25 -4.17 7.59
C ALA A 220 3.83 -5.11 6.50
N THR A 221 3.10 -5.31 5.40
CA THR A 221 3.58 -6.11 4.25
C THR A 221 4.78 -5.44 3.58
N ALA A 222 4.77 -4.10 3.44
CA ALA A 222 5.90 -3.35 2.88
C ALA A 222 7.15 -3.39 3.77
N GLU A 223 7.00 -3.37 5.10
CA GLU A 223 8.12 -3.49 6.04
C GLU A 223 8.69 -4.91 6.13
N GLU A 224 7.84 -5.94 6.02
CA GLU A 224 8.30 -7.34 5.90
C GLU A 224 9.19 -7.50 4.65
N ILE A 225 8.75 -6.97 3.51
CA ILE A 225 9.55 -6.90 2.27
C ILE A 225 10.83 -6.08 2.48
N ASN A 226 10.78 -4.95 3.19
CA ASN A 226 11.97 -4.13 3.43
C ASN A 226 13.05 -4.90 4.21
N THR A 227 12.63 -5.65 5.24
CA THR A 227 13.49 -6.53 6.02
C THR A 227 14.09 -7.63 5.13
N ASP A 228 13.27 -8.25 4.29
CA ASP A 228 13.70 -9.29 3.35
C ASP A 228 14.65 -8.77 2.26
N VAL A 229 14.49 -7.52 1.82
CA VAL A 229 15.37 -6.82 0.85
C VAL A 229 16.71 -6.45 1.50
N LEU A 230 16.70 -5.83 2.67
CA LEU A 230 17.92 -5.49 3.41
C LEU A 230 18.74 -6.74 3.75
N THR A 231 18.07 -7.88 4.01
CA THR A 231 18.73 -9.20 4.13
C THR A 231 19.53 -9.57 2.88
N VAL A 232 18.96 -9.41 1.68
CA VAL A 232 19.70 -9.66 0.43
C VAL A 232 20.85 -8.66 0.28
N ILE A 233 20.65 -7.38 0.61
CA ILE A 233 21.70 -6.35 0.52
C ILE A 233 22.88 -6.69 1.45
N VAL A 234 22.62 -7.08 2.70
CA VAL A 234 23.67 -7.48 3.66
C VAL A 234 24.40 -8.75 3.21
N GLU A 235 23.68 -9.80 2.81
CA GLU A 235 24.27 -11.03 2.28
C GLU A 235 25.17 -10.75 1.07
N LYS A 236 24.71 -9.90 0.14
CA LYS A 236 25.41 -9.59 -1.11
C LYS A 236 26.61 -8.65 -0.90
N HIS A 237 26.55 -7.77 0.08
CA HIS A 237 27.69 -6.98 0.51
C HIS A 237 28.77 -7.86 1.18
N GLN A 238 28.38 -8.77 2.08
CA GLN A 238 29.29 -9.73 2.71
C GLN A 238 29.95 -10.70 1.71
N GLN A 239 29.25 -11.05 0.63
CA GLN A 239 29.79 -11.84 -0.47
C GLN A 239 30.73 -11.07 -1.41
N GLY A 240 30.88 -9.75 -1.22
CA GLY A 240 31.69 -8.88 -2.08
C GLY A 240 31.06 -8.60 -3.45
N GLU A 241 29.76 -8.84 -3.60
CA GLU A 241 29.06 -8.74 -4.88
C GLU A 241 28.44 -7.34 -5.13
N ILE A 242 28.40 -6.50 -4.09
CA ILE A 242 28.15 -5.05 -4.16
C ILE A 242 29.12 -4.26 -3.28
N GLU A 243 29.81 -3.31 -3.93
CA GLU A 243 30.56 -2.26 -3.27
C GLU A 243 29.59 -1.19 -2.75
N LEU A 244 29.18 -1.32 -1.48
CA LEU A 244 28.52 -0.26 -0.72
C LEU A 244 29.52 0.37 0.26
N ALA A 245 29.35 1.65 0.54
CA ALA A 245 30.04 2.26 1.66
C ALA A 245 29.44 1.72 2.97
N GLN A 246 30.30 1.37 3.93
CA GLN A 246 29.91 0.85 5.25
C GLN A 246 28.85 1.74 5.92
N GLY A 247 29.04 3.07 5.91
CA GLY A 247 28.08 4.03 6.45
C GLY A 247 26.78 4.18 5.66
N GLU A 248 26.74 3.81 4.37
CA GLU A 248 25.48 3.74 3.60
C GLU A 248 24.64 2.54 4.05
N LEU A 249 25.29 1.39 4.26
CA LEU A 249 24.62 0.19 4.77
C LEU A 249 24.14 0.39 6.21
N SER A 250 24.97 0.98 7.09
CA SER A 250 24.54 1.41 8.43
C SER A 250 23.32 2.34 8.35
N GLY A 251 23.36 3.39 7.53
CA GLY A 251 22.25 4.35 7.39
C GLY A 251 20.92 3.71 6.96
N LYS A 252 20.94 2.76 6.02
CA LYS A 252 19.73 2.01 5.61
C LYS A 252 19.18 1.12 6.73
N LEU A 253 20.06 0.56 7.57
CA LEU A 253 19.65 -0.23 8.74
C LEU A 253 19.16 0.66 9.90
N GLU A 254 19.77 1.83 10.11
CA GLU A 254 19.33 2.84 11.08
C GLU A 254 17.92 3.37 10.75
N GLU A 255 17.65 3.70 9.48
CA GLU A 255 16.32 4.10 9.00
C GLU A 255 15.28 3.00 9.30
N HIS A 256 15.62 1.74 9.00
CA HIS A 256 14.73 0.61 9.24
C HIS A 256 14.47 0.36 10.73
N LEU A 257 15.49 0.46 11.60
CA LEU A 257 15.30 0.35 13.05
C LEU A 257 14.46 1.49 13.63
N ALA A 258 14.56 2.71 13.08
CA ALA A 258 13.76 3.85 13.51
C ALA A 258 12.25 3.65 13.23
N GLU A 259 11.87 2.97 12.15
CA GLU A 259 10.47 2.61 11.90
C GLU A 259 9.92 1.57 12.89
N ILE A 260 10.76 0.62 13.31
CA ILE A 260 10.36 -0.39 14.31
C ILE A 260 10.25 0.26 15.69
N GLU A 261 11.14 1.21 16.00
CA GLU A 261 11.05 2.04 17.21
C GLU A 261 9.78 2.92 17.22
N GLU A 262 9.38 3.48 16.07
CA GLU A 262 8.09 4.16 15.86
C GLU A 262 6.90 3.23 16.19
N LYS A 263 7.01 1.93 15.89
CA LYS A 263 5.99 0.91 16.20
C LYS A 263 5.99 0.46 17.65
N VAL A 264 7.15 0.31 18.29
CA VAL A 264 7.23 0.00 19.73
C VAL A 264 6.62 1.15 20.54
N ALA A 265 6.92 2.40 20.22
CA ALA A 265 6.31 3.56 20.87
C ALA A 265 4.77 3.55 20.75
N LYS A 266 4.22 3.29 19.56
CA LYS A 266 2.76 3.18 19.34
C LYS A 266 2.14 1.99 20.07
N ALA A 267 2.85 0.88 20.20
CA ALA A 267 2.40 -0.26 21.00
C ALA A 267 2.37 0.08 22.50
N GLU A 268 3.41 0.74 23.03
CA GLU A 268 3.45 1.24 24.40
C GLU A 268 2.30 2.23 24.70
N GLU A 269 2.04 3.19 23.81
CA GLU A 269 0.91 4.12 23.90
C GLU A 269 -0.44 3.38 23.89
N ALA A 270 -0.62 2.42 22.97
CA ALA A 270 -1.85 1.64 22.86
C ALA A 270 -2.09 0.74 24.09
N ILE A 271 -1.02 0.18 24.68
CA ILE A 271 -1.09 -0.59 25.93
C ILE A 271 -1.47 0.33 27.09
N ALA A 272 -0.78 1.46 27.26
CA ALA A 272 -1.05 2.43 28.33
C ALA A 272 -2.48 2.99 28.26
N ALA A 273 -3.00 3.27 27.06
CA ALA A 273 -4.37 3.77 26.87
C ALA A 273 -5.46 2.70 27.10
N LYS A 274 -5.17 1.42 26.88
CA LYS A 274 -6.15 0.32 27.00
C LYS A 274 -6.11 -0.41 28.35
N TYR A 275 -4.97 -0.47 29.04
CA TYR A 275 -4.72 -1.36 30.20
C TYR A 275 -3.95 -0.68 31.35
N ASN A 276 -4.67 0.02 32.24
CA ASN A 276 -4.06 0.71 33.39
C ASN A 276 -3.40 -0.21 34.45
N VAL A 277 -3.74 -1.50 34.50
CA VAL A 277 -3.21 -2.46 35.50
C VAL A 277 -2.90 -3.83 34.87
N ASP A 278 -3.86 -4.44 34.18
CA ASP A 278 -3.74 -5.83 33.68
C ASP A 278 -2.79 -6.00 32.47
N GLY A 279 -2.25 -4.89 31.94
CA GLY A 279 -1.39 -4.87 30.76
C GLY A 279 0.05 -5.32 30.97
N GLN A 280 0.40 -5.91 32.13
CA GLN A 280 1.80 -6.14 32.51
C GLN A 280 2.54 -7.13 31.59
N GLU A 281 1.86 -8.17 31.07
CA GLU A 281 2.46 -9.09 30.09
C GLU A 281 2.68 -8.41 28.72
N LEU A 282 1.69 -7.64 28.25
CA LEU A 282 1.82 -6.85 27.02
C LEU A 282 2.96 -5.84 27.12
N LYS A 283 3.10 -5.18 28.28
CA LYS A 283 4.21 -4.27 28.52
C LYS A 283 5.55 -5.00 28.50
N ALA A 284 5.67 -6.17 29.14
CA ALA A 284 6.91 -6.95 29.12
C ALA A 284 7.32 -7.35 27.69
N LYS A 285 6.37 -7.74 26.83
CA LYS A 285 6.61 -7.99 25.40
C LYS A 285 7.05 -6.71 24.66
N ALA A 286 6.50 -5.55 24.98
CA ALA A 286 6.91 -4.27 24.38
C ALA A 286 8.33 -3.86 24.83
N ASP A 287 8.64 -4.01 26.12
CA ASP A 287 9.98 -3.79 26.68
C ASP A 287 11.01 -4.77 26.05
N GLU A 288 10.65 -6.04 25.79
CA GLU A 288 11.50 -7.00 25.06
C GLU A 288 11.76 -6.56 23.60
N ALA A 289 10.72 -6.18 22.86
CA ALA A 289 10.87 -5.67 21.49
C ALA A 289 11.78 -4.43 21.44
N LYS A 290 11.72 -3.57 22.48
CA LYS A 290 12.59 -2.42 22.66
C LYS A 290 14.05 -2.80 22.93
N GLU A 291 14.29 -3.81 23.79
CA GLU A 291 15.63 -4.33 24.06
C GLU A 291 16.28 -4.90 22.79
N LYS A 292 15.52 -5.63 21.96
CA LYS A 292 15.99 -6.11 20.64
C LYS A 292 16.47 -4.96 19.75
N ILE A 293 15.75 -3.82 19.71
CA ILE A 293 16.16 -2.63 18.93
C ILE A 293 17.42 -1.99 19.51
N VAL A 294 17.56 -1.89 20.83
CA VAL A 294 18.79 -1.35 21.47
C VAL A 294 20.00 -2.22 21.15
N LEU A 295 19.85 -3.55 21.22
CA LEU A 295 20.90 -4.49 20.80
C LEU A 295 21.20 -4.39 19.30
N ALA A 296 20.18 -4.18 18.46
CA ALA A 296 20.35 -4.00 17.01
C ALA A 296 21.12 -2.72 16.68
N LYS A 297 20.85 -1.59 17.37
CA LYS A 297 21.61 -0.34 17.22
C LYS A 297 23.08 -0.53 17.60
N LYS A 298 23.37 -1.23 18.71
CA LYS A 298 24.75 -1.59 19.09
C LYS A 298 25.43 -2.49 18.04
N ALA A 299 24.70 -3.44 17.45
CA ALA A 299 25.22 -4.29 16.39
C ALA A 299 25.55 -3.52 15.08
N ILE A 300 24.98 -2.33 14.85
CA ILE A 300 25.39 -1.44 13.74
C ILE A 300 26.77 -0.82 14.04
N GLU A 301 27.03 -0.37 15.28
CA GLU A 301 28.34 0.15 15.70
C GLU A 301 29.45 -0.91 15.55
N GLU A 302 29.12 -2.16 15.89
CA GLU A 302 30.01 -3.32 15.80
C GLU A 302 30.06 -3.92 14.37
N ASN A 303 29.23 -3.44 13.44
CA ASN A 303 29.13 -3.83 12.03
C ASN A 303 28.63 -5.28 11.80
N GLU A 304 27.93 -5.84 12.78
CA GLU A 304 27.32 -7.17 12.73
C GLU A 304 25.98 -7.11 11.99
N PHE A 305 25.96 -6.62 10.75
CA PHE A 305 24.74 -6.29 9.99
C PHE A 305 23.71 -7.44 9.87
N SER A 306 24.15 -8.70 9.89
CA SER A 306 23.26 -9.87 9.93
C SER A 306 22.54 -10.03 11.29
N LEU A 307 23.21 -9.68 12.39
CA LEU A 307 22.61 -9.65 13.73
C LEU A 307 21.59 -8.50 13.84
N VAL A 308 21.91 -7.33 13.27
CA VAL A 308 20.97 -6.19 13.19
C VAL A 308 19.63 -6.61 12.58
N LEU A 309 19.68 -7.34 11.45
CA LEU A 309 18.49 -7.85 10.77
C LEU A 309 17.77 -8.96 11.55
N THR A 310 18.52 -9.83 12.24
CA THR A 310 17.94 -10.87 13.10
C THR A 310 17.15 -10.25 14.25
N LEU A 311 17.74 -9.26 14.94
CA LEU A 311 17.11 -8.54 16.05
C LEU A 311 15.96 -7.63 15.60
N SER A 312 16.06 -7.01 14.42
CA SER A 312 14.95 -6.31 13.74
C SER A 312 13.76 -7.26 13.54
N LYS A 313 14.02 -8.46 13.01
CA LYS A 313 12.98 -9.47 12.77
C LYS A 313 12.35 -9.97 14.06
N ASP A 314 13.15 -10.32 15.07
CA ASP A 314 12.66 -10.69 16.41
C ASP A 314 11.71 -9.62 16.97
N SER A 315 12.10 -8.34 16.90
CA SER A 315 11.29 -7.20 17.37
C SER A 315 9.97 -7.08 16.59
N ASN A 316 10.00 -7.24 15.26
CA ASN A 316 8.82 -7.22 14.42
C ASN A 316 7.87 -8.40 14.67
N ASP A 317 8.39 -9.61 14.91
CA ASP A 317 7.56 -10.77 15.25
C ASP A 317 6.90 -10.61 16.64
N ILE A 318 7.60 -10.01 17.61
CA ILE A 318 7.01 -9.63 18.92
C ILE A 318 5.91 -8.56 18.73
N LEU A 319 6.15 -7.53 17.92
CA LEU A 319 5.14 -6.51 17.58
C LEU A 319 3.91 -7.12 16.90
N LYS A 320 4.11 -8.10 16.01
CA LYS A 320 3.03 -8.82 15.30
C LYS A 320 2.14 -9.61 16.27
N MET A 321 2.73 -10.21 17.31
CA MET A 321 1.98 -10.82 18.42
C MET A 321 1.25 -9.76 19.26
N LEU A 322 1.92 -8.66 19.62
CA LEU A 322 1.34 -7.56 20.40
C LEU A 322 0.11 -6.95 19.76
N TYR A 323 0.17 -6.52 18.49
CA TYR A 323 -1.01 -5.97 17.81
C TYR A 323 -2.16 -6.99 17.74
N GLY A 324 -1.84 -8.26 17.47
CA GLY A 324 -2.79 -9.37 17.50
C GLY A 324 -3.39 -9.71 18.88
N GLU A 325 -2.85 -9.18 19.98
CA GLU A 325 -3.42 -9.26 21.34
C GLU A 325 -4.16 -7.96 21.71
N ILE A 326 -3.63 -6.81 21.29
CA ILE A 326 -4.19 -5.46 21.47
C ILE A 326 -5.54 -5.29 20.78
N ASP A 327 -5.76 -5.95 19.64
CA ASP A 327 -7.00 -5.82 18.84
C ASP A 327 -8.12 -6.78 19.26
N LYS A 328 -7.79 -7.98 19.78
CA LYS A 328 -8.81 -8.93 20.30
C LYS A 328 -9.68 -8.34 21.42
N VAL A 329 -9.12 -7.42 22.21
CA VAL A 329 -9.83 -6.73 23.30
C VAL A 329 -10.73 -5.58 22.79
N VAL A 330 -10.63 -5.21 21.51
CA VAL A 330 -11.58 -4.29 20.85
C VAL A 330 -12.90 -5.01 20.60
N GLU A 331 -12.88 -6.24 20.08
CA GLU A 331 -14.09 -7.05 19.85
C GLU A 331 -14.83 -7.37 21.17
N VAL A 332 -14.10 -7.79 22.21
CA VAL A 332 -14.69 -8.19 23.51
C VAL A 332 -15.42 -7.04 24.22
N LYS A 333 -15.12 -5.77 23.89
CA LYS A 333 -15.83 -4.60 24.45
C LYS A 333 -17.04 -4.14 23.63
N ALA A 334 -17.26 -4.69 22.43
CA ALA A 334 -18.43 -4.38 21.59
C ALA A 334 -19.68 -5.18 21.98
N ASP A 335 -19.50 -6.44 22.41
CA ASP A 335 -20.58 -7.41 22.69
C ASP A 335 -20.97 -7.50 24.19
N GLN A 336 -20.63 -6.50 25.01
CA GLN A 336 -21.16 -6.39 26.37
C GLN A 336 -22.65 -5.97 26.30
N PRO A 337 -23.63 -6.82 26.67
CA PRO A 337 -25.03 -6.43 26.61
C PRO A 337 -25.31 -5.33 27.64
N ILE A 338 -26.09 -4.33 27.23
CA ILE A 338 -26.58 -3.29 28.14
C ILE A 338 -27.53 -3.97 29.14
N THR A 339 -27.05 -4.26 30.35
CA THR A 339 -27.88 -4.88 31.39
C THR A 339 -28.92 -3.87 31.87
N GLU A 340 -30.19 -4.14 31.52
CA GLU A 340 -31.34 -3.37 31.97
C GLU A 340 -31.50 -3.34 33.51
N GLU A 341 -32.34 -2.43 33.95
CA GLU A 341 -32.52 -2.01 35.35
C GLU A 341 -32.72 -3.16 36.34
N ASN A 342 -31.97 -3.10 37.44
CA ASN A 342 -32.11 -4.02 38.56
C ASN A 342 -33.40 -3.71 39.35
N LYS A 343 -34.51 -4.38 38.99
CA LYS A 343 -35.77 -4.29 39.73
C LYS A 343 -35.60 -4.92 41.12
N SER A 344 -35.68 -4.09 42.16
CA SER A 344 -35.89 -4.51 43.53
C SER A 344 -37.27 -4.06 44.00
N ASP A 345 -37.92 -4.91 44.79
CA ASP A 345 -39.30 -4.75 45.25
C ASP A 345 -39.52 -3.47 46.06
N GLY A 346 -40.77 -3.02 46.14
CA GLY A 346 -41.16 -1.89 46.97
C GLY A 346 -42.44 -2.14 47.76
N GLU A 347 -42.49 -1.61 48.98
CA GLU A 347 -43.71 -1.12 49.61
C GLU A 347 -43.40 0.11 50.49
N VAL A 348 -44.12 1.21 50.23
CA VAL A 348 -44.80 2.08 51.23
C VAL A 348 -43.88 2.81 52.27
N GLN A 349 -43.85 4.15 52.40
CA GLN A 349 -45.01 5.02 52.72
C GLN A 349 -44.71 6.55 52.58
N GLY A 350 -45.62 7.33 51.97
CA GLY A 350 -45.74 8.80 52.10
C GLY A 350 -44.65 9.69 51.43
N GLU A 351 -44.86 10.98 51.16
CA GLU A 351 -46.10 11.78 50.97
C GLU A 351 -45.78 13.11 50.21
N THR A 352 -46.80 13.83 49.75
CA THR A 352 -46.79 15.25 49.27
C THR A 352 -45.99 15.67 48.02
N THR A 353 -46.72 15.82 46.91
CA THR A 353 -46.76 17.00 46.00
C THR A 353 -45.63 18.05 45.97
N THR A 354 -45.20 18.44 44.75
CA THR A 354 -45.42 19.78 44.14
C THR A 354 -45.11 19.75 42.61
N THR A 355 -45.61 20.73 41.85
CA THR A 355 -45.80 20.69 40.39
C THR A 355 -45.13 21.83 39.61
N LEU A 356 -44.72 21.55 38.34
CA LEU A 356 -44.62 22.50 37.20
C LEU A 356 -43.55 23.61 37.28
N PRO A 357 -43.29 24.40 36.20
CA PRO A 357 -43.16 24.03 34.78
C PRO A 357 -41.96 24.69 34.03
N MET A 358 -41.82 24.27 32.77
CA MET A 358 -41.10 24.92 31.66
C MET A 358 -41.56 26.37 31.37
N LEU A 359 -40.62 27.30 31.06
CA LEU A 359 -40.86 28.42 30.12
C LEU A 359 -39.56 28.96 29.50
N ILE A 360 -39.70 29.73 28.41
CA ILE A 360 -38.64 30.22 27.52
C ILE A 360 -38.71 31.75 27.42
N LYS A 361 -37.56 32.46 27.42
CA LYS A 361 -37.28 33.55 26.46
C LYS A 361 -35.84 34.10 26.49
N SER A 362 -35.39 34.52 25.31
CA SER A 362 -34.25 35.42 25.07
C SER A 362 -34.73 36.87 25.01
N ASP A 363 -33.82 37.84 25.16
CA ASP A 363 -33.76 39.07 24.33
C ASP A 363 -32.39 39.76 24.52
N THR A 364 -31.99 40.61 23.57
CA THR A 364 -30.67 41.27 23.46
C THR A 364 -30.74 42.79 23.67
N LEU A 365 -29.67 43.43 24.17
CA LEU A 365 -29.01 44.62 23.54
C LEU A 365 -27.84 45.22 24.35
N GLU A 366 -27.15 46.16 23.69
CA GLU A 366 -25.91 46.92 23.98
C GLU A 366 -25.95 47.76 25.30
N ASN A 367 -24.87 48.36 25.85
CA ASN A 367 -24.02 49.38 25.19
C ASN A 367 -22.76 49.88 25.96
N THR A 368 -21.76 50.38 25.22
CA THR A 368 -20.71 51.42 25.50
C THR A 368 -19.87 51.50 26.81
N THR A 369 -18.54 51.37 26.63
CA THR A 369 -17.47 52.41 26.86
C THR A 369 -17.13 52.99 28.24
N THR A 370 -15.82 52.95 28.61
CA THR A 370 -14.94 54.07 29.08
C THR A 370 -13.46 53.59 29.11
N SER A 371 -12.47 54.50 29.17
CA SER A 371 -11.05 54.30 28.76
C SER A 371 -9.99 54.66 29.85
N GLU A 372 -8.69 54.62 29.46
CA GLU A 372 -7.49 55.21 30.13
C GLU A 372 -6.94 54.47 31.38
N GLU A 373 -5.62 54.38 31.67
CA GLU A 373 -4.32 54.68 31.00
C GLU A 373 -3.26 53.63 31.51
N LEU A 374 -1.98 53.44 31.17
CA LEU A 374 -0.81 54.13 30.53
C LEU A 374 -0.19 53.17 29.44
N ASN A 375 0.77 53.46 28.54
CA ASN A 375 2.09 54.16 28.52
C ASN A 375 3.26 53.33 29.16
N ALA A 376 4.47 53.16 28.58
CA ALA A 376 5.11 53.75 27.39
C ALA A 376 6.16 52.84 26.70
N GLN A 377 6.44 53.18 25.42
CA GLN A 377 7.61 52.93 24.55
C GLN A 377 8.90 52.23 25.05
N ALA A 378 9.45 51.35 24.19
CA ALA A 378 10.79 51.51 23.59
C ALA A 378 10.92 50.71 22.28
N VAL A 379 11.60 51.26 21.28
CA VAL A 379 11.96 50.58 20.00
C VAL A 379 13.40 50.95 19.67
N GLU A 380 14.20 49.97 19.26
CA GLU A 380 15.55 50.20 18.74
C GLU A 380 15.71 49.49 17.39
N GLN A 381 15.94 50.28 16.34
CA GLN A 381 16.38 49.80 15.03
C GLN A 381 17.90 50.00 14.93
N VAL A 382 18.59 49.06 14.28
CA VAL A 382 19.96 49.28 13.79
C VAL A 382 20.02 48.77 12.35
N ASP A 383 20.57 49.61 11.46
CA ASP A 383 20.57 49.42 10.00
C ASP A 383 21.90 48.87 9.48
N GLU A 384 21.80 47.95 8.51
CA GLU A 384 22.72 47.77 7.36
C GLU A 384 24.24 47.47 7.59
N PRO A 385 25.05 47.19 6.54
CA PRO A 385 24.73 46.70 5.17
C PRO A 385 25.61 45.48 4.75
N VAL A 386 25.66 45.20 3.43
CA VAL A 386 26.74 44.45 2.69
C VAL A 386 26.62 42.90 2.74
N ARG A 387 26.81 42.11 1.66
CA ARG A 387 27.35 42.30 0.29
C ARG A 387 26.55 41.49 -0.74
N GLY A 388 26.46 41.95 -1.99
CA GLY A 388 25.97 41.11 -3.10
C GLY A 388 27.07 40.25 -3.73
N PHE A 389 26.67 39.20 -4.45
CA PHE A 389 27.52 38.46 -5.39
C PHE A 389 26.70 37.92 -6.56
N GLU A 390 27.18 38.14 -7.79
CA GLU A 390 26.60 37.58 -9.01
C GLU A 390 27.16 36.18 -9.29
N VAL A 391 26.34 35.29 -9.86
CA VAL A 391 26.82 34.13 -10.62
C VAL A 391 26.01 34.04 -11.91
N GLY A 392 26.65 34.31 -13.04
CA GLY A 392 26.04 34.17 -14.37
C GLY A 392 26.06 32.71 -14.84
N ILE A 393 25.09 32.36 -15.69
CA ILE A 393 25.06 31.09 -16.42
C ILE A 393 25.57 31.34 -17.85
N GLN A 394 26.47 30.47 -18.33
CA GLN A 394 26.82 30.29 -19.74
C GLN A 394 26.41 28.87 -20.18
#